data_AF-A0A183TKL5-F1
#
_entry.id   AF-A0A183TKL5-F1
#
_cell.length_a   1.000
_cell.length_b   1.000
_cell.length_c   1.000
_cell.angle_alpha   90.00
_cell.angle_beta   90.00
_cell.angle_gamma   90.00
#
_symmetry.space_group_name_H-M   'P 1'
#
loop_
_entity.id
_entity.type
_entity.pdbx_description
1 polymer ?
#
loop_
_entity_poly.entity_id
_entity_poly.type
_entity_poly.pdbx_seq_one_letter_code
_entity_poly.pdbx_strand_id
1 'polypeptide(L)'
;MQANVFALSHSLLPRAPFDLAMKSILTRYKAWANYFQGTPNNPQDLSRVCYRTAHGALVLATPNSSRSMEEDGANIMQAIALKSHSDNIRVLVQLNHFSNKCLLNNFPRWTYLSRDMVICMDELKLGLLAYNCLAPGFSTLFLNLLNGHRMKQPPHKQSRREKWRSDYEYGVSMEIYDVCLSYEFDNLGAQELAL
;
A
#
# COMPACT_ATOMS: atom_id res chain seq x y z
N MET A 1 15.41 10.83 12.18
CA MET A 1 14.64 9.71 12.77
C MET A 1 14.18 8.82 11.62
N GLN A 2 14.62 7.56 11.55
CA GLN A 2 14.08 6.62 10.56
C GLN A 2 12.65 6.28 10.98
N ALA A 3 11.68 6.60 10.13
CA ALA A 3 10.29 6.22 10.35
C ALA A 3 10.15 4.71 10.10
N ASN A 4 10.04 3.93 11.17
CA ASN A 4 9.82 2.49 11.06
C ASN A 4 8.35 2.23 10.70
N VAL A 5 8.13 1.51 9.60
CA VAL A 5 6.83 0.99 9.15
C VAL A 5 6.91 -0.53 9.16
N PHE A 6 5.98 -1.19 9.83
CA PHE A 6 5.93 -2.65 9.84
C PHE A 6 5.01 -3.15 8.74
N ALA A 7 5.46 -4.17 8.01
CA ALA A 7 4.61 -4.96 7.14
C ALA A 7 4.41 -6.34 7.78
N LEU A 8 3.16 -6.72 7.98
CA LEU A 8 2.74 -8.01 8.53
C LEU A 8 2.04 -8.76 7.41
N SER A 9 2.57 -9.92 7.03
CA SER A 9 1.92 -10.80 6.05
C SER A 9 1.42 -12.03 6.76
N HIS A 10 0.17 -12.40 6.51
CA HIS A 10 -0.37 -13.65 7.02
C HIS A 10 0.08 -14.81 6.14
N SER A 11 1.03 -15.63 6.62
CA SER A 11 1.17 -17.01 6.13
C SER A 11 0.50 -17.92 7.15
N LEU A 12 -0.65 -18.52 6.79
CA LEU A 12 -1.31 -19.61 7.55
C LEU A 12 -0.42 -20.86 7.72
N LEU A 13 0.80 -20.83 7.16
CA LEU A 13 1.77 -21.90 7.30
C LEU A 13 2.63 -21.69 8.55
N PRO A 14 2.61 -22.65 9.50
CA PRO A 14 3.48 -22.60 10.66
C PRO A 14 4.92 -22.73 10.18
N ARG A 15 5.78 -21.78 10.57
CA ARG A 15 7.23 -21.93 10.51
C ARG A 15 7.78 -22.36 9.13
N ALA A 16 7.33 -21.76 8.03
CA ALA A 16 8.06 -21.94 6.77
C ALA A 16 9.45 -21.27 6.93
N PRO A 17 10.56 -22.01 6.72
CA PRO A 17 11.90 -21.46 6.85
C PRO A 17 12.14 -20.34 5.83
N PHE A 18 13.15 -19.50 6.12
CA PHE A 18 13.66 -18.47 5.22
C PHE A 18 13.73 -18.96 3.77
N ASP A 19 12.79 -18.54 2.93
CA ASP A 19 12.90 -18.79 1.49
C ASP A 19 14.17 -18.08 1.00
N LEU A 20 14.99 -18.78 0.22
CA LEU A 20 16.27 -18.28 -0.27
C LEU A 20 16.06 -17.01 -1.10
N ALA A 21 14.93 -16.92 -1.81
CA ALA A 21 14.51 -15.72 -2.55
C ALA A 21 14.25 -14.53 -1.61
N MET A 22 13.54 -14.74 -0.50
CA MET A 22 13.31 -13.68 0.49
C MET A 22 14.62 -13.24 1.15
N LYS A 23 15.52 -14.19 1.45
CA LYS A 23 16.85 -13.89 2.00
C LYS A 23 17.68 -13.03 1.06
N SER A 24 17.67 -13.32 -0.24
CA SER A 24 18.45 -12.56 -1.22
C SER A 24 17.92 -11.13 -1.38
N ILE A 25 16.60 -10.95 -1.40
CA ILE A 25 15.96 -9.62 -1.44
C ILE A 25 16.30 -8.83 -0.17
N LEU A 26 16.09 -9.40 1.02
CA LEU A 26 16.37 -8.73 2.29
C LEU A 26 17.86 -8.37 2.45
N THR A 27 18.76 -9.21 1.96
CA THR A 27 20.20 -8.91 1.99
C THR A 27 20.53 -7.66 1.18
N ARG A 28 19.83 -7.43 0.06
CA ARG A 28 20.01 -6.24 -0.78
C ARG A 28 19.54 -4.95 -0.08
N TYR A 29 18.50 -5.04 0.75
CA TYR A 29 17.89 -3.90 1.42
C TYR A 29 18.18 -3.83 2.93
N LYS A 30 19.22 -4.53 3.40
CA LYS A 30 19.53 -4.71 4.82
C LYS A 30 19.70 -3.41 5.62
N ALA A 31 20.08 -2.31 4.95
CA ALA A 31 20.20 -1.00 5.59
C ALA A 31 18.84 -0.35 5.93
N TRP A 32 17.76 -0.77 5.25
CA TRP A 32 16.42 -0.17 5.36
C TRP A 32 15.34 -1.14 5.81
N ALA A 33 15.54 -2.45 5.63
CA ALA A 33 14.56 -3.48 5.94
C ALA A 33 15.13 -4.53 6.91
N ASN A 34 14.42 -4.74 8.01
CA ASN A 34 14.69 -5.79 8.99
C ASN A 34 13.51 -6.75 9.05
N TYR A 35 13.80 -8.05 9.08
CA TYR A 35 12.78 -9.09 9.17
C TYR A 35 12.74 -9.68 10.58
N PHE A 36 11.54 -9.85 11.11
CA PHE A 36 11.30 -10.46 12.41
C PHE A 36 10.25 -11.55 12.26
N GLN A 37 10.55 -12.72 12.83
CA GLN A 37 9.57 -13.78 12.98
C GLN A 37 8.85 -13.62 14.32
N GLY A 38 7.52 -13.60 14.28
CA GLY A 38 6.66 -13.42 15.44
C GLY A 38 5.19 -13.26 15.04
N THR A 39 4.33 -13.03 16.03
CA THR A 39 2.89 -12.74 15.81
C THR A 39 2.51 -11.41 16.44
N PRO A 40 1.64 -10.59 15.80
CA PRO A 40 1.18 -9.33 16.39
C PRO A 40 0.32 -9.53 17.64
N ASN A 41 -0.17 -10.75 17.90
CA ASN A 41 -0.92 -11.05 19.11
C ASN A 41 -0.02 -11.19 20.36
N ASN A 42 1.30 -11.36 20.18
CA ASN A 42 2.25 -11.53 21.28
C ASN A 42 2.91 -10.17 21.62
N PRO A 43 2.71 -9.61 22.83
CA PRO A 43 3.30 -8.33 23.21
C PRO A 43 4.83 -8.35 23.22
N GLN A 44 5.46 -9.50 23.46
CA GLN A 44 6.92 -9.61 23.42
C GLN A 44 7.47 -9.45 22.01
N ASP A 45 6.77 -9.98 21.00
CA ASP A 45 7.16 -9.82 19.60
C ASP A 45 6.98 -8.38 19.13
N LEU A 46 5.91 -7.70 19.57
CA LEU A 46 5.72 -6.27 19.32
C LEU A 46 6.78 -5.39 19.99
N SER A 47 7.24 -5.76 21.19
CA SER A 47 8.33 -5.05 21.86
C SER A 47 9.65 -5.19 21.10
N ARG A 48 9.97 -6.39 20.60
CA ARG A 48 11.19 -6.66 19.81
C ARG A 48 11.31 -5.81 18.54
N VAL A 49 10.18 -5.45 17.94
CA VAL A 49 10.15 -4.59 16.76
C VAL A 49 10.06 -3.11 17.09
N CYS A 50 10.07 -2.72 18.38
CA CYS A 50 9.87 -1.34 18.84
C CYS A 50 8.53 -0.74 18.37
N TYR A 51 7.45 -1.53 18.46
CA TYR A 51 6.13 -1.17 17.93
C TYR A 51 5.60 0.19 18.43
N ARG A 52 5.81 0.50 19.71
CA ARG A 52 5.30 1.73 20.34
C ARG A 52 5.88 3.02 19.76
N THR A 53 7.06 2.96 19.13
CA THR A 53 7.74 4.12 18.54
C THR A 53 7.59 4.21 17.02
N ALA A 54 6.85 3.29 16.42
CA ALA A 54 6.68 3.26 14.97
C ALA A 54 5.64 4.25 14.48
N HIS A 55 5.77 4.62 13.21
CA HIS A 55 4.88 5.60 12.58
C HIS A 55 3.61 4.95 12.04
N GLY A 56 3.67 3.66 11.72
CA GLY A 56 2.51 2.93 11.25
C GLY A 56 2.77 1.43 11.09
N ALA A 57 1.70 0.69 10.91
CA ALA A 57 1.71 -0.73 10.60
C ALA A 57 0.84 -1.01 9.38
N LEU A 58 1.27 -1.96 8.55
CA LEU A 58 0.62 -2.40 7.33
C LEU A 58 0.37 -3.90 7.43
N VAL A 59 -0.89 -4.32 7.39
CA VAL A 59 -1.30 -5.72 7.31
C VAL A 59 -1.59 -6.05 5.85
N LEU A 60 -0.81 -6.96 5.27
CA LEU A 60 -0.84 -7.34 3.87
C LEU A 60 -1.70 -8.59 3.67
N ALA A 61 -2.59 -8.52 2.68
CA ALA A 61 -3.37 -9.68 2.25
C ALA A 61 -2.60 -10.48 1.19
N THR A 62 -2.77 -11.80 1.20
CA THR A 62 -2.25 -12.65 0.13
C THR A 62 -3.15 -12.49 -1.10
N PRO A 63 -2.60 -12.07 -2.25
CA PRO A 63 -3.40 -11.90 -3.46
C PRO A 63 -3.86 -13.27 -4.00
N ASN A 64 -5.13 -13.34 -4.42
CA ASN A 64 -5.72 -14.50 -5.12
C ASN A 64 -5.65 -15.82 -4.32
N SER A 65 -5.70 -15.76 -3.00
CA SER A 65 -5.74 -16.96 -2.17
C SER A 65 -7.07 -17.71 -2.29
N SER A 66 -7.01 -19.04 -2.25
CA SER A 66 -8.20 -19.90 -2.25
C SER A 66 -9.02 -19.80 -0.96
N ARG A 67 -8.41 -19.26 0.11
CA ARG A 67 -9.02 -19.06 1.43
C ARG A 67 -9.12 -17.58 1.81
N SER A 68 -9.33 -16.72 0.82
CA SER A 68 -9.35 -15.26 0.99
C SER A 68 -10.32 -14.76 2.08
N MET A 69 -11.45 -15.43 2.31
CA MET A 69 -12.36 -15.07 3.41
C MET A 69 -11.75 -15.33 4.81
N GLU A 70 -11.08 -16.47 5.00
CA GLU A 70 -10.41 -16.79 6.28
C GLU A 70 -9.22 -15.86 6.52
N GLU A 71 -8.46 -15.55 5.46
CA GLU A 71 -7.32 -14.62 5.52
C GLU A 71 -7.75 -13.19 5.85
N ASP A 72 -8.84 -12.70 5.26
CA ASP A 72 -9.40 -11.39 5.61
C ASP A 72 -9.78 -11.33 7.10
N GLY A 73 -10.43 -12.37 7.61
CA GLY A 73 -10.75 -12.48 9.05
C GLY A 73 -9.49 -12.44 9.91
N ALA A 74 -8.44 -13.14 9.51
CA ALA A 74 -7.15 -13.11 10.21
C ALA A 74 -6.49 -11.71 10.14
N ASN A 75 -6.50 -11.05 8.99
CA ASN A 75 -5.97 -9.70 8.81
C ASN A 75 -6.72 -8.67 9.67
N ILE A 76 -8.04 -8.79 9.77
CA ILE A 76 -8.88 -7.98 10.65
C ILE A 76 -8.49 -8.20 12.11
N MET A 77 -8.36 -9.45 12.54
CA MET A 77 -7.94 -9.78 13.91
C MET A 77 -6.54 -9.27 14.22
N GLN A 78 -5.61 -9.32 13.27
CA GLN A 78 -4.28 -8.72 13.42
C GLN A 78 -4.36 -7.20 13.58
N ALA A 79 -5.15 -6.52 12.74
CA ALA A 79 -5.36 -5.07 12.86
C ALA A 79 -5.95 -4.68 14.23
N ILE A 80 -6.92 -5.45 14.74
CA ILE A 80 -7.48 -5.27 16.09
C ILE A 80 -6.42 -5.48 17.17
N ALA A 81 -5.59 -6.53 17.07
CA ALA A 81 -4.50 -6.79 18.02
C ALA A 81 -3.45 -5.66 18.02
N LEU A 82 -3.17 -5.07 16.87
CA LEU A 82 -2.25 -3.93 16.74
C LEU A 82 -2.81 -2.67 17.42
N LYS A 83 -4.10 -2.36 17.19
CA LYS A 83 -4.77 -1.22 17.83
C LYS A 83 -5.01 -1.45 19.32
N SER A 84 -5.14 -2.69 19.79
CA SER A 84 -5.30 -2.98 21.22
C SER A 84 -4.04 -2.64 22.03
N HIS A 85 -2.85 -2.77 21.43
CA HIS A 85 -1.56 -2.46 22.05
C HIS A 85 -1.18 -0.97 22.00
N SER A 86 -1.68 -0.22 21.02
CA SER A 86 -1.44 1.23 20.87
C SER A 86 -2.57 1.88 20.08
N ASP A 87 -3.22 2.87 20.66
CA ASP A 87 -4.34 3.57 20.02
C ASP A 87 -3.87 4.63 19.00
N ASN A 88 -2.67 5.18 19.20
CA ASN A 88 -2.12 6.31 18.42
C ASN A 88 -1.39 5.93 17.14
N ILE A 89 -1.17 4.63 16.91
CA ILE A 89 -0.48 4.18 15.69
C ILE A 89 -1.47 4.10 14.52
N ARG A 90 -0.99 4.53 13.36
CA ARG A 90 -1.70 4.40 12.09
C ARG A 90 -1.62 2.97 11.58
N VAL A 91 -2.76 2.33 11.36
CA VAL A 91 -2.84 0.96 10.83
C VAL A 91 -3.49 0.98 9.45
N LEU A 92 -2.80 0.41 8.48
CA LEU A 92 -3.33 0.13 7.14
C LEU A 92 -3.54 -1.37 7.03
N VAL A 93 -4.71 -1.79 6.57
CA VAL A 93 -5.04 -3.21 6.42
C VAL A 93 -5.57 -3.46 5.02
N GLN A 94 -5.01 -4.47 4.37
CA GLN A 94 -5.48 -4.96 3.10
C GLN A 94 -6.48 -6.11 3.31
N LEU A 95 -7.59 -6.04 2.59
CA LEU A 95 -8.61 -7.10 2.52
C LEU A 95 -8.85 -7.46 1.07
N ASN A 96 -9.18 -8.71 0.80
CA ASN A 96 -9.61 -9.17 -0.51
C ASN A 96 -11.05 -8.73 -0.76
N HIS A 97 -11.98 -9.12 0.12
CA HIS A 97 -13.43 -8.97 -0.10
C HIS A 97 -14.00 -7.71 0.54
N PHE A 98 -14.91 -7.05 -0.19
CA PHE A 98 -15.60 -5.85 0.31
C PHE A 98 -16.54 -6.14 1.48
N SER A 99 -17.19 -7.31 1.52
CA SER A 99 -18.11 -7.71 2.59
C SER A 99 -17.46 -7.66 3.98
N ASN A 100 -16.16 -7.91 4.06
CA ASN A 100 -15.41 -7.94 5.31
C ASN A 100 -14.99 -6.55 5.81
N LYS A 101 -15.05 -5.52 4.94
CA LYS A 101 -14.66 -4.14 5.28
C LYS A 101 -15.51 -3.55 6.41
N CYS A 102 -16.79 -3.92 6.49
CA CYS A 102 -17.70 -3.41 7.54
C CYS A 102 -17.28 -3.84 8.95
N LEU A 103 -16.61 -4.98 9.10
CA LEU A 103 -16.19 -5.53 10.39
C LEU A 103 -15.19 -4.60 11.10
N LEU A 104 -14.31 -3.94 10.34
CA LEU A 104 -13.36 -2.97 10.89
C LEU A 104 -14.01 -1.62 11.18
N ASN A 105 -14.96 -1.19 10.36
CA ASN A 105 -15.68 0.07 10.59
C ASN A 105 -16.51 0.05 11.89
N ASN A 106 -16.90 -1.13 12.37
CA ASN A 106 -17.60 -1.29 13.64
C ASN A 106 -16.67 -1.27 14.86
N PHE A 107 -15.35 -1.28 14.67
CA PHE A 107 -14.39 -1.28 15.77
C PHE A 107 -14.20 0.15 16.31
N PRO A 108 -14.48 0.44 17.59
CA PRO A 108 -14.57 1.81 18.11
C PRO A 108 -13.25 2.59 18.08
N ARG A 109 -12.11 1.89 18.05
CA ARG A 109 -10.77 2.52 17.96
C ARG A 109 -10.27 2.65 16.52
N TRP A 110 -11.06 2.20 15.55
CA TRP A 110 -10.80 2.42 14.14
C TRP A 110 -11.40 3.75 13.74
N THR A 111 -10.57 4.79 13.63
CA THR A 111 -11.08 6.15 13.41
C THR A 111 -10.31 6.82 12.28
N TYR A 112 -11.02 7.49 11.39
CA TYR A 112 -10.43 8.32 10.33
C TYR A 112 -9.47 9.40 10.88
N LEU A 113 -9.74 9.90 12.09
CA LEU A 113 -8.88 10.86 12.80
C LEU A 113 -7.47 10.30 13.05
N SER A 114 -7.35 8.99 13.28
CA SER A 114 -6.07 8.29 13.43
C SER A 114 -5.42 7.93 12.10
N ARG A 115 -6.01 8.34 10.97
CA ARG A 115 -5.58 8.05 9.59
C ARG A 115 -5.49 6.55 9.27
N ASP A 116 -6.25 5.74 10.00
CA ASP A 116 -6.37 4.30 9.78
C ASP A 116 -7.11 4.04 8.44
N MET A 117 -6.64 3.08 7.65
CA MET A 117 -7.14 2.86 6.29
C MET A 117 -7.35 1.38 5.99
N VAL A 118 -8.54 1.05 5.46
CA VAL A 118 -8.84 -0.28 4.93
C VAL A 118 -8.76 -0.22 3.40
N ILE A 119 -7.83 -0.99 2.83
CA ILE A 119 -7.64 -1.12 1.39
C ILE A 119 -8.30 -2.42 0.96
N CYS A 120 -9.44 -2.33 0.26
CA CYS A 120 -10.11 -3.50 -0.29
C CYS A 120 -9.70 -3.71 -1.75
N MET A 121 -9.16 -4.90 -2.05
CA MET A 121 -8.67 -5.23 -3.38
C MET A 121 -9.82 -5.38 -4.39
N ASP A 122 -10.94 -5.97 -4.00
CA ASP A 122 -12.11 -6.09 -4.89
C ASP A 122 -12.72 -4.73 -5.22
N GLU A 123 -12.81 -3.83 -4.24
CA GLU A 123 -13.29 -2.45 -4.45
C GLU A 123 -12.41 -1.70 -5.44
N LEU A 124 -11.08 -1.79 -5.31
CA LEU A 124 -10.14 -1.17 -6.25
C LEU A 124 -10.23 -1.79 -7.65
N LYS A 125 -10.26 -3.12 -7.74
CA LYS A 125 -10.33 -3.83 -9.04
C LYS A 125 -11.63 -3.51 -9.76
N LEU A 126 -12.76 -3.66 -9.10
CA LEU A 126 -14.08 -3.42 -9.69
C LEU A 126 -14.30 -1.94 -9.97
N GLY A 127 -13.81 -1.05 -9.11
CA GLY A 127 -13.85 0.40 -9.34
C GLY A 127 -13.08 0.80 -10.61
N LEU A 128 -11.84 0.32 -10.76
CA LEU A 128 -11.05 0.59 -11.97
C LEU A 128 -11.68 0.01 -13.24
N LEU A 129 -12.30 -1.17 -13.15
CA LEU A 129 -13.06 -1.76 -14.27
C LEU A 129 -14.29 -0.92 -14.62
N ALA A 130 -15.03 -0.42 -13.62
CA ALA A 130 -16.18 0.45 -13.85
C ALA A 130 -15.77 1.76 -14.53
N TYR A 131 -14.67 2.38 -14.11
CA TYR A 131 -14.15 3.59 -14.76
C TYR A 131 -13.65 3.32 -16.18
N ASN A 132 -13.08 2.15 -16.46
CA ASN A 132 -12.72 1.77 -17.83
C ASN A 132 -13.93 1.71 -18.76
N CYS A 133 -15.13 1.38 -18.26
CA CYS A 133 -16.36 1.42 -19.05
C CYS A 133 -16.76 2.85 -19.45
N LEU A 134 -16.37 3.86 -18.65
CA LEU A 134 -16.62 5.28 -18.94
C LEU A 134 -15.53 5.88 -19.84
N ALA A 135 -14.27 5.52 -19.58
CA ALA A 135 -13.09 6.01 -20.29
C ALA A 135 -12.11 4.85 -20.54
N PRO A 136 -12.06 4.30 -21.78
CA PRO A 136 -11.17 3.21 -22.11
C PRO A 136 -9.69 3.55 -21.84
N GLY A 137 -9.00 2.69 -21.08
CA GLY A 137 -7.61 2.88 -20.71
C GLY A 137 -7.37 3.67 -19.42
N PHE A 138 -8.44 4.11 -18.74
CA PHE A 138 -8.34 4.83 -17.46
C PHE A 138 -7.56 4.06 -16.40
N SER A 139 -7.79 2.76 -16.24
CA SER A 139 -7.08 1.93 -15.25
C SER A 139 -5.58 1.90 -15.51
N THR A 140 -5.17 1.82 -16.78
CA THR A 140 -3.75 1.80 -17.16
C THR A 140 -3.11 3.14 -16.85
N LEU A 141 -3.77 4.24 -17.23
CA LEU A 141 -3.31 5.59 -16.89
C LEU A 141 -3.16 5.76 -15.36
N PHE A 142 -4.21 5.44 -14.61
CA PHE A 142 -4.24 5.62 -13.16
C PHE A 142 -3.20 4.75 -12.45
N LEU A 143 -3.05 3.48 -12.85
CA LEU A 143 -2.05 2.59 -12.26
C LEU A 143 -0.62 3.00 -12.60
N ASN A 144 -0.38 3.57 -13.79
CA ASN A 144 0.92 4.12 -14.14
C ASN A 144 1.28 5.31 -13.26
N LEU A 145 0.32 6.21 -12.99
CA LEU A 145 0.53 7.35 -12.09
C LEU A 145 0.82 6.96 -10.62
N LEU A 146 0.35 5.78 -10.19
CA LEU A 146 0.63 5.24 -8.86
C LEU A 146 1.97 4.50 -8.79
N ASN A 147 2.36 3.84 -9.87
CA ASN A 147 3.62 3.10 -9.95
C ASN A 147 4.72 4.07 -10.37
N GLY A 148 5.40 4.66 -9.37
CA GLY A 148 6.54 5.55 -9.60
C GLY A 148 7.70 4.89 -10.35
N HIS A 149 7.56 4.81 -11.67
CA HIS A 149 8.52 4.17 -12.55
C HIS A 149 9.59 5.17 -12.93
N ARG A 150 10.80 4.95 -12.42
CA ARG A 150 11.97 5.70 -12.89
C ARG A 150 12.22 5.35 -14.36
N MET A 151 12.15 6.36 -15.22
CA MET A 151 12.59 6.30 -16.61
C MET A 151 13.98 5.66 -16.68
N LYS A 152 14.06 4.49 -17.33
CA LYS A 152 15.34 3.99 -17.84
C LYS A 152 15.59 4.77 -19.11
N GLN A 153 16.79 5.37 -19.24
CA GLN A 153 17.14 6.15 -20.44
C GLN A 153 16.74 5.37 -21.70
N PRO A 154 16.04 6.00 -22.65
CA PRO A 154 15.62 5.30 -23.86
C PRO A 154 16.88 4.76 -24.57
N PRO A 155 16.86 3.52 -25.06
CA PRO A 155 18.00 2.97 -25.77
C PRO A 155 18.35 3.90 -26.93
N HIS A 156 19.64 4.24 -27.05
CA HIS A 156 20.20 5.31 -27.91
C HIS A 156 19.94 5.17 -29.43
N LYS A 157 19.11 4.21 -29.85
CA LYS A 157 18.75 3.86 -31.24
C LYS A 157 17.28 3.43 -31.34
N GLN A 158 16.34 4.29 -30.93
CA GLN A 158 14.92 4.04 -31.23
C GLN A 158 14.61 4.35 -32.69
N SER A 159 14.09 3.36 -33.41
CA SER A 159 13.62 3.49 -34.80
C SER A 159 12.38 4.38 -34.84
N ARG A 160 12.19 5.15 -35.93
CA ARG A 160 10.99 5.98 -36.19
C ARG A 160 9.66 5.20 -36.02
N ARG A 161 9.68 3.87 -36.08
CA ARG A 161 8.54 2.96 -35.88
C ARG A 161 8.03 2.86 -34.44
N GLU A 162 8.75 3.40 -33.44
CA GLU A 162 8.39 3.27 -32.02
C GLU A 162 8.02 4.60 -31.34
N LYS A 163 7.61 5.63 -32.09
CA LYS A 163 7.25 6.94 -31.50
C LYS A 163 6.20 6.84 -30.38
N TRP A 164 5.14 6.05 -30.60
CA TRP A 164 4.07 5.82 -29.61
C TRP A 164 4.60 5.27 -28.28
N ARG A 165 5.69 4.50 -28.32
CA ARG A 165 6.31 3.90 -27.14
C ARG A 165 7.04 4.96 -26.33
N SER A 166 7.74 5.88 -27.00
CA SER A 166 8.38 7.03 -26.33
C SER A 166 7.34 7.91 -25.63
N ASP A 167 6.20 8.18 -26.30
CA ASP A 167 5.12 8.98 -25.72
C ASP A 167 4.45 8.25 -24.53
N TYR A 168 4.28 6.92 -24.62
CA TYR A 168 3.78 6.10 -23.53
C TYR A 168 4.75 6.05 -22.34
N GLU A 169 6.04 5.83 -22.58
CA GLU A 169 7.09 5.81 -21.56
C GLU A 169 7.17 7.15 -20.83
N TYR A 170 6.97 8.27 -21.54
CA TYR A 170 6.82 9.60 -20.94
C TYR A 170 5.64 9.64 -19.95
N GLY A 171 4.46 9.18 -20.36
CA GLY A 171 3.30 9.10 -19.46
C GLY A 171 3.51 8.19 -18.25
N VAL A 172 4.22 7.07 -18.42
CA VAL A 172 4.59 6.15 -17.33
C VAL A 172 5.53 6.81 -16.30
N SER A 173 6.29 7.83 -16.71
CA SER A 173 7.19 8.55 -15.81
C SER A 173 6.52 9.62 -14.95
N MET A 174 5.23 9.88 -15.18
CA MET A 174 4.43 10.82 -14.39
C MET A 174 3.94 10.17 -13.09
N GLU A 175 3.83 10.95 -12.03
CA GLU A 175 3.45 10.48 -10.68
C GLU A 175 2.44 11.44 -10.03
N ILE A 176 1.65 10.94 -9.07
CA ILE A 176 0.75 11.77 -8.24
C ILE A 176 1.49 12.23 -6.98
N TYR A 177 1.45 13.53 -6.72
CA TYR A 177 2.04 14.15 -5.52
C TYR A 177 0.99 14.88 -4.69
N ASP A 178 1.14 14.82 -3.38
CA ASP A 178 0.40 15.64 -2.42
C ASP A 178 1.31 16.79 -1.96
N VAL A 179 0.90 18.03 -2.25
CA VAL A 179 1.70 19.25 -2.05
C VAL A 179 0.83 20.36 -1.49
N CYS A 180 1.33 21.09 -0.50
CA CYS A 180 0.70 22.32 -0.03
C CYS A 180 0.98 23.47 -1.02
N LEU A 181 -0.06 24.17 -1.42
CA LEU A 181 0.06 25.37 -2.26
C LEU A 181 0.70 26.52 -1.46
N SER A 182 1.43 27.39 -2.18
CA SER A 182 1.99 28.62 -1.62
C SER A 182 0.87 29.59 -1.23
N TYR A 183 1.14 30.44 -0.23
CA TYR A 183 0.26 31.53 0.18
C TYR A 183 0.00 32.55 -0.96
N GLU A 184 0.86 32.58 -1.98
CA GLU A 184 0.69 33.43 -3.17
C GLU A 184 -0.54 33.05 -3.98
N PHE A 185 -1.04 31.81 -3.83
CA PHE A 185 -2.26 31.34 -4.48
C PHE A 185 -3.50 31.48 -3.58
N ASP A 186 -3.38 32.15 -2.42
CA ASP A 186 -4.50 32.39 -1.52
C ASP A 186 -5.56 33.25 -2.22
N ASN A 187 -6.82 32.79 -2.18
CA ASN A 187 -8.00 33.37 -2.83
C ASN A 187 -8.11 33.19 -4.35
N LEU A 188 -7.24 32.42 -5.00
CA LEU A 188 -7.45 32.02 -6.39
C LEU A 188 -8.51 30.91 -6.50
N GLY A 189 -9.29 30.97 -7.57
CA GLY A 189 -10.20 29.90 -7.93
C GLY A 189 -9.46 28.66 -8.45
N ALA A 190 -10.06 27.47 -8.30
CA ALA A 190 -9.44 26.23 -8.78
C ALA A 190 -9.12 26.23 -10.29
N GLN A 191 -9.90 26.97 -11.09
CA GLN A 191 -9.63 27.14 -12.53
C GLN A 191 -8.39 28.01 -12.79
N GLU A 192 -8.21 29.06 -11.99
CA GLU A 192 -7.06 29.97 -12.11
C GLU A 192 -5.77 29.30 -11.66
N LEU A 193 -5.86 28.39 -10.68
CA LEU A 193 -4.76 27.55 -10.22
C LEU A 193 -4.31 26.49 -11.24
N ALA A 194 -5.19 26.08 -12.15
CA ALA A 194 -4.94 24.99 -13.10
C ALA A 194 -4.41 25.45 -14.47
N LEU A 195 -4.42 26.77 -14.74
CA LEU A 195 -3.94 27.40 -15.98
C LEU A 195 -2.47 27.77 -15.88
#